data_AF-A0A660U815-F1
#
_entry.id   AF-A0A660U815-F1
#
_cell.length_a   1.000
_cell.length_b   1.000
_cell.length_c   1.000
_cell.angle_alpha   90.00
_cell.angle_beta   90.00
_cell.angle_gamma   90.00
#
_symmetry.space_group_name_H-M   'P 1'
#
loop_
_entity.id
_entity.type
_entity.pdbx_description
1 polymer ?
#
loop_
_entity_poly.entity_id
_entity_poly.type
_entity_poly.pdbx_seq_one_letter_code
_entity_poly.pdbx_strand_id
1 'polypeptide(L)'
;MSVDIRGIILERISEILDVTRDLLREIIEVPPNRNYGDYAFPCFRFAQQYKKSPPDIASIFEKKLVENISRLKEISSVKAVGPYLNIFLDRSFISDRIVAEILEKDFSISSKGLGKTVVIDYSSPNVAKPFGIGHLRSTVIGNSLKNIFSFLGYRVIGINHLGDWGTQFGKLITAYKNWGDEDKLSENPVEYLYQLYVRFHREAENNPELEEDARMWFKKLEEGDSEARSLWRRFRELSIEEFKRIYSRLGVDFDYYTGESFYEPMLGKVVEMIKNSEISELSDGALIVPLEDMPPALIQKKDGATLYLTRDIAAAVYRYEQYRFDLALYVVGAPQSLHFKQLFSVLKKLGYEWYRNCHHVPFGHIRFEDESMSTRKGNIILLEEVLNKAVDLALKII
;
A
#
# COMPACT_ATOMS: atom_id res chain seq x y z
N MET A 1 5.85 -19.00 -14.83
CA MET A 1 7.07 -19.61 -14.26
C MET A 1 8.24 -19.11 -15.10
N SER A 2 9.23 -18.41 -14.53
CA SER A 2 10.45 -18.07 -15.28
C SER A 2 11.40 -19.26 -15.26
N VAL A 3 12.32 -19.34 -16.23
CA VAL A 3 13.49 -20.23 -16.14
C VAL A 3 14.23 -19.92 -14.85
N ASP A 4 14.20 -20.82 -13.88
CA ASP A 4 15.06 -20.74 -12.70
C ASP A 4 16.48 -21.20 -13.11
N ILE A 5 17.18 -20.34 -13.86
CA ILE A 5 18.53 -20.63 -14.37
C ILE A 5 19.46 -20.97 -13.21
N ARG A 6 19.35 -20.22 -12.10
CA ARG A 6 20.08 -20.51 -10.86
C ARG A 6 19.73 -21.90 -10.34
N GLY A 7 18.45 -22.26 -10.29
CA GLY A 7 17.99 -23.58 -9.88
C GLY A 7 18.57 -24.72 -10.72
N ILE A 8 18.57 -24.58 -12.05
CA ILE A 8 19.11 -25.57 -13.00
C ILE A 8 20.63 -25.73 -12.82
N ILE A 9 21.35 -24.62 -12.69
CA ILE A 9 22.80 -24.63 -12.45
C ILE A 9 23.11 -25.33 -11.14
N LEU A 10 22.40 -24.98 -10.07
CA LEU A 10 22.59 -25.58 -8.75
C LEU A 10 22.34 -27.09 -8.75
N GLU A 11 21.31 -27.54 -9.46
CA GLU A 11 21.01 -28.97 -9.62
C GLU A 11 22.17 -29.71 -10.30
N ARG A 12 22.63 -29.24 -11.46
CA ARG A 12 23.73 -29.89 -12.19
C ARG A 12 25.07 -29.85 -11.46
N ILE A 13 25.39 -28.73 -10.82
CA ILE A 13 26.61 -28.61 -10.01
C ILE A 13 26.53 -29.57 -8.81
N SER A 14 25.36 -29.68 -8.16
CA SER A 14 25.17 -30.56 -7.01
C SER A 14 25.43 -32.03 -7.35
N GLU A 15 24.96 -32.50 -8.52
CA GLU A 15 25.17 -33.85 -9.02
C GLU A 15 26.65 -34.13 -9.35
N ILE A 16 27.34 -33.19 -10.01
CA ILE A 16 28.76 -33.39 -10.41
C ILE A 16 29.69 -33.33 -9.19
N LEU A 17 29.40 -32.44 -8.25
CA LEU A 17 30.26 -32.25 -7.07
C LEU A 17 29.95 -33.23 -5.93
N ASP A 18 28.84 -33.96 -6.00
CA ASP A 18 28.35 -34.84 -4.92
C ASP A 18 28.15 -34.05 -3.61
N VAL A 19 27.39 -32.96 -3.72
CA VAL A 19 27.03 -32.06 -2.61
C VAL A 19 25.53 -31.76 -2.67
N THR A 20 24.91 -31.41 -1.54
CA THR A 20 23.47 -31.14 -1.55
C THR A 20 23.14 -29.81 -2.21
N ARG A 21 22.05 -29.80 -2.99
CA ARG A 21 21.52 -28.59 -3.64
C ARG A 21 21.19 -27.48 -2.63
N ASP A 22 20.62 -27.84 -1.48
CA ASP A 22 20.25 -26.88 -0.44
C ASP A 22 21.46 -26.16 0.15
N LEU A 23 22.56 -26.90 0.39
CA LEU A 23 23.82 -26.31 0.85
C LEU A 23 24.36 -25.32 -0.17
N LEU A 24 24.41 -25.71 -1.46
CA LEU A 24 24.85 -24.79 -2.52
C LEU A 24 23.93 -23.56 -2.63
N ARG A 25 22.62 -23.72 -2.47
CA ARG A 25 21.66 -22.61 -2.53
C ARG A 25 21.88 -21.59 -1.43
N GLU A 26 22.25 -22.04 -0.23
CA GLU A 26 22.58 -21.19 0.92
C GLU A 26 23.85 -20.37 0.67
N ILE A 27 24.88 -20.98 0.07
CA ILE A 27 26.22 -20.40 0.00
C ILE A 27 26.54 -19.68 -1.32
N ILE A 28 25.78 -19.94 -2.39
CA ILE A 28 26.01 -19.31 -3.69
C ILE A 28 25.59 -17.84 -3.65
N GLU A 29 26.47 -16.98 -4.13
CA GLU A 29 26.31 -15.54 -4.14
C GLU A 29 26.58 -14.95 -5.53
N VAL A 30 26.14 -13.70 -5.74
CA VAL A 30 26.50 -12.90 -6.91
C VAL A 30 27.69 -12.02 -6.50
N PRO A 31 28.89 -12.23 -7.08
CA PRO A 31 30.06 -11.45 -6.72
C PRO A 31 29.85 -9.95 -6.95
N PRO A 32 30.44 -9.07 -6.12
CA PRO A 32 30.31 -7.62 -6.30
C PRO A 32 31.02 -7.11 -7.56
N ASN A 33 32.02 -7.84 -8.06
CA ASN A 33 32.73 -7.54 -9.29
C ASN A 33 32.52 -8.67 -10.31
N ARG A 34 32.02 -8.32 -11.49
CA ARG A 34 31.73 -9.26 -12.59
C ARG A 34 32.95 -10.03 -13.10
N ASN A 35 34.17 -9.54 -12.84
CA ASN A 35 35.41 -10.27 -13.18
C ASN A 35 35.58 -11.56 -12.36
N TYR A 36 34.84 -11.70 -11.25
CA TYR A 36 34.81 -12.92 -10.43
C TYR A 36 33.68 -13.88 -10.80
N GLY A 37 33.08 -13.71 -11.98
CA GLY A 37 32.00 -14.57 -12.46
C GLY A 37 30.61 -13.99 -12.21
N ASP A 38 29.61 -14.68 -12.75
CA ASP A 38 28.20 -14.33 -12.55
C ASP A 38 27.67 -14.93 -11.23
N TYR A 39 28.26 -16.06 -10.79
CA TYR A 39 28.07 -16.63 -9.45
C TYR A 39 29.40 -17.03 -8.84
N ALA A 40 29.47 -17.08 -7.51
CA ALA A 40 30.56 -17.72 -6.79
C ALA A 40 30.03 -18.42 -5.54
N PHE A 41 30.80 -19.35 -5.00
CA PHE A 41 30.56 -19.82 -3.64
C PHE A 41 31.85 -20.14 -2.88
N PRO A 42 31.85 -19.94 -1.55
CA PRO A 42 32.98 -20.27 -0.71
C PRO A 42 33.11 -21.78 -0.47
N CYS A 43 34.33 -22.31 -0.57
CA CYS A 43 34.59 -23.73 -0.32
C CYS A 43 34.83 -24.08 1.16
N PHE A 44 34.76 -23.11 2.08
CA PHE A 44 34.99 -23.33 3.52
C PHE A 44 34.02 -24.35 4.14
N ARG A 45 32.76 -24.34 3.69
CA ARG A 45 31.70 -25.23 4.20
C ARG A 45 31.95 -26.71 3.91
N PHE A 46 32.84 -27.02 2.97
CA PHE A 46 33.17 -28.39 2.57
C PHE A 46 34.45 -28.93 3.23
N ALA A 47 35.16 -28.11 4.01
CA ALA A 47 36.44 -28.49 4.61
C ALA A 47 36.34 -29.72 5.54
N GLN A 48 35.27 -29.82 6.32
CA GLN A 48 35.04 -30.97 7.21
C GLN A 48 34.76 -32.26 6.43
N GLN A 49 33.96 -32.18 5.36
CA GLN A 49 33.59 -33.31 4.52
C GLN A 49 34.79 -33.84 3.72
N TYR A 50 35.58 -32.94 3.13
CA TYR A 50 36.68 -33.30 2.22
C TYR A 50 38.05 -33.45 2.92
N LYS A 51 38.16 -33.04 4.20
CA LYS A 51 39.42 -33.04 4.99
C LYS A 51 40.60 -32.40 4.25
N LYS A 52 40.33 -31.29 3.55
CA LYS A 52 41.29 -30.54 2.73
C LYS A 52 41.15 -29.04 2.97
N SER A 53 42.17 -28.27 2.59
CA SER A 53 42.08 -26.81 2.69
C SER A 53 41.03 -26.27 1.70
N PRO A 54 40.33 -25.17 2.01
CA PRO A 54 39.34 -24.59 1.10
C PRO A 54 39.86 -24.26 -0.31
N PRO A 55 41.11 -23.77 -0.50
CA PRO A 55 41.69 -23.61 -1.83
C PRO A 55 41.92 -24.93 -2.59
N ASP A 56 42.31 -26.00 -1.89
CA ASP A 56 42.43 -27.33 -2.52
C ASP A 56 41.06 -27.84 -2.96
N ILE A 57 40.02 -27.60 -2.15
CA ILE A 57 38.64 -27.99 -2.48
C ILE A 57 38.14 -27.20 -3.69
N ALA A 58 38.35 -25.89 -3.74
CA ALA A 58 38.00 -25.07 -4.89
C ALA A 58 38.67 -25.60 -6.17
N SER A 59 39.96 -25.95 -6.09
CA SER A 59 40.70 -26.53 -7.21
C SER A 59 40.17 -27.92 -7.63
N ILE A 60 39.77 -28.76 -6.67
CA ILE A 60 39.13 -30.06 -6.95
C ILE A 60 37.79 -29.86 -7.64
N PHE A 61 36.97 -28.93 -7.16
CA PHE A 61 35.66 -28.63 -7.74
C PHE A 61 35.78 -28.04 -9.14
N GLU A 62 36.71 -27.10 -9.34
CA GLU A 62 37.04 -26.57 -10.68
C GLU A 62 37.37 -27.71 -11.63
N LYS A 63 38.30 -28.60 -11.25
CA LYS A 63 38.69 -29.74 -12.08
C LYS A 63 37.49 -30.64 -12.42
N LYS A 64 36.69 -31.04 -11.43
CA LYS A 64 35.49 -31.87 -11.64
C LYS A 64 34.49 -31.24 -12.60
N LEU A 65 34.22 -29.94 -12.44
CA LEU A 65 33.27 -29.21 -13.30
C LEU A 65 33.83 -28.99 -14.71
N VAL A 66 35.12 -28.72 -14.85
CA VAL A 66 35.79 -28.60 -16.17
C VAL A 66 35.74 -29.94 -16.92
N GLU A 67 36.04 -31.06 -16.26
CA GLU A 67 35.94 -32.41 -16.85
C GLU A 67 34.51 -32.75 -17.30
N ASN A 68 33.49 -32.13 -16.69
CA ASN A 68 32.08 -32.34 -16.98
C ASN A 68 31.43 -31.13 -17.68
N ILE A 69 32.20 -30.18 -18.21
CA ILE A 69 31.67 -28.90 -18.72
C ILE A 69 30.69 -29.10 -19.87
N SER A 70 30.86 -30.16 -20.66
CA SER A 70 29.93 -30.55 -21.74
C SER A 70 28.51 -30.88 -21.25
N ARG A 71 28.36 -31.24 -19.96
CA ARG A 71 27.06 -31.47 -19.29
C ARG A 71 26.48 -30.17 -18.70
N LEU A 72 27.23 -29.08 -18.72
CA LEU A 72 26.92 -27.79 -18.11
C LEU A 72 26.78 -26.70 -19.18
N LYS A 73 25.83 -26.86 -20.12
CA LYS A 73 25.61 -25.92 -21.23
C LYS A 73 25.38 -24.47 -20.80
N GLU A 74 24.89 -24.24 -19.58
CA GLU A 74 24.66 -22.93 -18.98
C GLU A 74 25.95 -22.22 -18.52
N ILE A 75 27.08 -22.94 -18.43
CA ILE A 75 28.33 -22.46 -17.84
C ILE A 75 29.41 -22.42 -18.93
N SER A 76 29.98 -21.24 -19.16
CA SER A 76 31.09 -21.07 -20.10
C SER A 76 32.43 -21.47 -19.50
N SER A 77 32.64 -21.17 -18.21
CA SER A 77 33.84 -21.58 -17.48
C SER A 77 33.64 -21.54 -15.97
N VAL A 78 34.54 -22.20 -15.26
CA VAL A 78 34.68 -22.12 -13.80
C VAL A 78 36.13 -21.80 -13.46
N LYS A 79 36.37 -21.15 -12.33
CA LYS A 79 37.73 -20.79 -11.90
C LYS A 79 37.85 -20.84 -10.38
N ALA A 80 38.83 -21.58 -9.85
CA ALA A 80 39.20 -21.48 -8.45
C ALA A 80 40.04 -20.21 -8.23
N VAL A 81 39.64 -19.39 -7.26
CA VAL A 81 40.39 -18.20 -6.85
C VAL A 81 40.49 -18.22 -5.33
N GLY A 82 41.65 -18.67 -4.83
CA GLY A 82 41.82 -18.91 -3.39
C GLY A 82 40.75 -19.90 -2.90
N PRO A 83 39.99 -19.57 -1.83
CA PRO A 83 38.99 -20.47 -1.27
C PRO A 83 37.62 -20.41 -1.96
N TYR A 84 37.49 -19.71 -3.09
CA TYR A 84 36.23 -19.55 -3.82
C TYR A 84 36.25 -20.29 -5.15
N LEU A 85 35.08 -20.79 -5.54
CA LEU A 85 34.83 -21.27 -6.89
C LEU A 85 33.93 -20.26 -7.62
N ASN A 86 34.49 -19.66 -8.67
CA ASN A 86 33.80 -18.69 -9.51
C ASN A 86 33.19 -19.40 -10.72
N ILE A 87 31.96 -19.03 -11.08
CA ILE A 87 31.18 -19.62 -12.17
C ILE A 87 30.84 -18.51 -13.17
N PHE A 88 31.22 -18.71 -14.43
CA PHE A 88 30.93 -17.83 -15.55
C PHE A 88 29.88 -18.50 -16.43
N LEU A 89 28.81 -17.78 -16.73
CA LEU A 89 27.72 -18.32 -17.51
C LEU A 89 27.99 -18.23 -19.01
N ASP A 90 27.41 -19.15 -19.77
CA ASP A 90 27.33 -19.00 -21.23
C ASP A 90 26.18 -18.04 -21.56
N ARG A 91 26.54 -16.79 -21.84
CA ARG A 91 25.57 -15.72 -22.13
C ARG A 91 24.80 -15.98 -23.42
N SER A 92 25.41 -16.61 -24.42
CA SER A 92 24.72 -16.90 -25.68
C SER A 92 23.66 -17.96 -25.42
N PHE A 93 24.05 -19.08 -24.81
CA PHE A 93 23.13 -20.16 -24.49
C PHE A 93 21.97 -19.70 -23.60
N ILE A 94 22.26 -18.90 -22.57
CA ILE A 94 21.24 -18.37 -21.68
C ILE A 94 20.31 -17.40 -22.41
N SER A 95 20.86 -16.47 -23.20
CA SER A 95 20.05 -15.47 -23.91
C SER A 95 19.13 -16.14 -24.92
N ASP A 96 19.63 -17.12 -25.68
CA ASP A 96 18.83 -17.88 -26.65
C ASP A 96 17.68 -18.60 -25.97
N ARG A 97 17.95 -19.24 -24.82
CA ARG A 97 16.91 -19.92 -24.03
C ARG A 97 15.88 -18.95 -23.44
N ILE A 98 16.32 -17.82 -22.89
CA ILE A 98 15.42 -16.82 -22.33
C ILE A 98 14.53 -16.25 -23.43
N VAL A 99 15.11 -15.86 -24.57
CA VAL A 99 14.35 -15.29 -25.70
C VAL A 99 13.38 -16.31 -26.26
N ALA A 100 13.82 -17.55 -26.51
CA ALA A 100 12.93 -18.62 -26.97
C ALA A 100 11.76 -18.82 -26.00
N GLU A 101 12.03 -18.85 -24.69
CA GLU A 101 10.98 -19.02 -23.69
C GLU A 101 10.03 -17.82 -23.64
N ILE A 102 10.53 -16.58 -23.72
CA ILE A 102 9.71 -15.36 -23.78
C ILE A 102 8.80 -15.34 -25.01
N LEU A 103 9.27 -15.87 -26.14
CA LEU A 103 8.48 -15.95 -27.36
C LEU A 103 7.43 -17.07 -27.33
N GLU A 104 7.67 -18.16 -26.59
CA GLU A 104 6.76 -19.31 -26.51
C GLU A 104 5.74 -19.21 -25.37
N LYS A 105 6.11 -18.61 -24.23
CA LYS A 105 5.27 -18.58 -23.02
C LYS A 105 4.68 -17.19 -22.80
N ASP A 106 3.49 -17.18 -22.25
CA ASP A 106 2.88 -15.96 -21.74
C ASP A 106 3.51 -15.57 -20.39
N PHE A 107 4.26 -14.46 -20.40
CA PHE A 107 4.84 -13.85 -19.21
C PHE A 107 3.95 -12.78 -18.61
N SER A 108 2.72 -12.58 -19.09
CA SER A 108 1.80 -11.55 -18.60
C SER A 108 1.20 -11.89 -17.22
N ILE A 109 1.22 -13.16 -16.80
CA ILE A 109 0.65 -13.60 -15.53
C ILE A 109 1.42 -14.76 -14.88
N SER A 110 1.37 -14.82 -13.55
CA SER A 110 1.91 -15.86 -12.70
C SER A 110 0.76 -16.52 -11.93
N SER A 111 0.89 -17.81 -11.59
CA SER A 111 -0.12 -18.55 -10.81
C SER A 111 0.18 -18.64 -9.31
N LYS A 112 1.21 -17.94 -8.82
CA LYS A 112 1.66 -17.98 -7.41
C LYS A 112 0.57 -17.60 -6.39
N GLY A 113 -0.32 -16.71 -6.77
CA GLY A 113 -1.43 -16.19 -5.96
C GLY A 113 -2.77 -16.84 -6.23
N LEU A 114 -2.84 -17.87 -7.08
CA LEU A 114 -4.11 -18.43 -7.51
C LEU A 114 -4.93 -18.93 -6.30
N GLY A 115 -6.19 -18.55 -6.26
CA GLY A 115 -7.11 -18.88 -5.16
C GLY A 115 -6.95 -18.00 -3.91
N LYS A 116 -6.03 -17.03 -3.92
CA LYS A 116 -5.83 -16.09 -2.81
C LYS A 116 -6.34 -14.70 -3.13
N THR A 117 -6.82 -14.00 -2.11
CA THR A 117 -7.37 -12.64 -2.23
C THR A 117 -6.51 -11.62 -1.51
N VAL A 118 -6.21 -10.50 -2.17
CA VAL A 118 -5.53 -9.33 -1.58
C VAL A 118 -6.46 -8.13 -1.62
N VAL A 119 -6.67 -7.50 -0.47
CA VAL A 119 -7.37 -6.22 -0.36
C VAL A 119 -6.33 -5.11 -0.21
N ILE A 120 -6.45 -4.04 -0.99
CA ILE A 120 -5.51 -2.91 -0.96
C ILE A 120 -6.31 -1.62 -0.77
N ASP A 121 -6.06 -0.92 0.33
CA ASP A 121 -6.60 0.41 0.65
C ASP A 121 -5.56 1.47 0.30
N TYR A 122 -5.87 2.35 -0.65
CA TYR A 122 -4.94 3.35 -1.14
C TYR A 122 -5.63 4.57 -1.74
N SER A 123 -4.84 5.62 -1.93
CA SER A 123 -5.25 6.98 -2.28
C SER A 123 -6.07 7.68 -1.18
N SER A 124 -7.28 7.18 -0.93
CA SER A 124 -8.15 7.52 0.22
C SER A 124 -8.19 9.03 0.56
N PRO A 125 -8.46 9.91 -0.43
CA PRO A 125 -8.52 11.35 -0.21
C PRO A 125 -9.76 11.73 0.63
N ASN A 126 -9.71 12.94 1.19
CA ASN A 126 -10.89 13.56 1.76
C ASN A 126 -11.75 14.17 0.65
N VAL A 127 -13.04 13.87 0.66
CA VAL A 127 -14.03 14.51 -0.22
C VAL A 127 -14.13 16.01 0.10
N ALA A 128 -14.50 16.81 -0.90
CA ALA A 128 -14.59 18.27 -0.82
C ALA A 128 -13.27 18.98 -0.44
N LYS A 129 -12.14 18.33 -0.70
CA LYS A 129 -10.81 18.96 -0.72
C LYS A 129 -10.15 18.72 -2.08
N PRO A 130 -9.39 19.70 -2.61
CA PRO A 130 -8.68 19.51 -3.86
C PRO A 130 -7.68 18.36 -3.75
N PHE A 131 -7.51 17.64 -4.86
CA PHE A 131 -6.58 16.51 -4.91
C PHE A 131 -5.13 17.01 -4.98
N GLY A 132 -4.56 17.26 -3.81
CA GLY A 132 -3.17 17.74 -3.70
C GLY A 132 -2.13 16.67 -4.02
N ILE A 133 -0.93 17.10 -4.36
CA ILE A 133 0.24 16.25 -4.67
C ILE A 133 0.58 15.23 -3.58
N GLY A 134 0.23 15.51 -2.31
CA GLY A 134 0.40 14.58 -1.20
C GLY A 134 -0.31 13.23 -1.37
N HIS A 135 -1.44 13.21 -2.08
CA HIS A 135 -2.21 11.97 -2.34
C HIS A 135 -1.58 11.12 -3.45
N LEU A 136 -0.67 11.67 -4.26
CA LEU A 136 -0.02 10.93 -5.35
C LEU A 136 0.72 9.69 -4.83
N ARG A 137 1.43 9.81 -3.70
CA ARG A 137 2.26 8.72 -3.16
C ARG A 137 1.44 7.47 -2.86
N SER A 138 0.40 7.59 -2.06
CA SER A 138 -0.49 6.45 -1.76
C SER A 138 -1.10 5.91 -3.05
N THR A 139 -1.53 6.79 -3.95
CA THR A 139 -2.15 6.42 -5.23
C THR A 139 -1.25 5.55 -6.09
N VAL A 140 0.00 5.97 -6.36
CA VAL A 140 0.92 5.21 -7.25
C VAL A 140 1.52 3.99 -6.57
N ILE A 141 1.79 4.05 -5.26
CA ILE A 141 2.30 2.88 -4.51
C ILE A 141 1.21 1.80 -4.48
N GLY A 142 -0.03 2.16 -4.13
CA GLY A 142 -1.15 1.23 -4.11
C GLY A 142 -1.46 0.64 -5.48
N ASN A 143 -1.46 1.46 -6.55
CA ASN A 143 -1.65 0.96 -7.91
C ASN A 143 -0.53 0.01 -8.35
N SER A 144 0.72 0.30 -7.98
CA SER A 144 1.85 -0.60 -8.26
C SER A 144 1.68 -1.94 -7.54
N LEU A 145 1.29 -1.93 -6.26
CA LEU A 145 0.99 -3.16 -5.51
C LEU A 145 -0.18 -3.92 -6.15
N LYS A 146 -1.26 -3.24 -6.54
CA LYS A 146 -2.39 -3.84 -7.26
C LYS A 146 -1.91 -4.57 -8.51
N ASN A 147 -1.12 -3.91 -9.34
CA ASN A 147 -0.58 -4.50 -10.58
C ASN A 147 0.34 -5.70 -10.31
N ILE A 148 1.20 -5.61 -9.29
CA ILE A 148 2.10 -6.72 -8.91
C ILE A 148 1.30 -7.93 -8.41
N PHE A 149 0.30 -7.74 -7.55
CA PHE A 149 -0.51 -8.85 -7.05
C PHE A 149 -1.42 -9.44 -8.13
N SER A 150 -1.99 -8.61 -9.01
CA SER A 150 -2.74 -9.08 -10.18
C SER A 150 -1.85 -9.91 -11.11
N PHE A 151 -0.64 -9.43 -11.40
CA PHE A 151 0.37 -10.18 -12.15
C PHE A 151 0.70 -11.51 -11.48
N LEU A 152 0.79 -11.55 -10.15
CA LEU A 152 1.07 -12.77 -9.40
C LEU A 152 -0.11 -13.76 -9.37
N GLY A 153 -1.27 -13.40 -9.91
CA GLY A 153 -2.46 -14.25 -10.03
C GLY A 153 -3.41 -14.20 -8.84
N TYR A 154 -3.26 -13.20 -7.95
CA TYR A 154 -4.20 -12.99 -6.85
C TYR A 154 -5.50 -12.35 -7.36
N ARG A 155 -6.61 -12.64 -6.67
CA ARG A 155 -7.79 -11.78 -6.76
C ARG A 155 -7.51 -10.50 -5.98
N VAL A 156 -7.31 -9.39 -6.67
CA VAL A 156 -7.03 -8.10 -6.02
C VAL A 156 -8.31 -7.28 -5.92
N ILE A 157 -8.54 -6.70 -4.74
CA ILE A 157 -9.64 -5.77 -4.45
C ILE A 157 -9.04 -4.42 -4.05
N GLY A 158 -9.07 -3.45 -4.96
CA GLY A 158 -8.66 -2.07 -4.73
C GLY A 158 -9.79 -1.24 -4.13
N ILE A 159 -9.55 -0.68 -2.94
CA ILE A 159 -10.51 0.13 -2.20
C ILE A 159 -9.96 1.54 -2.06
N ASN A 160 -10.77 2.51 -2.47
CA ASN A 160 -10.56 3.92 -2.18
C ASN A 160 -11.36 4.30 -0.92
N HIS A 161 -10.69 4.35 0.23
CA HIS A 161 -11.32 4.59 1.52
C HIS A 161 -11.50 6.09 1.77
N LEU A 162 -12.48 6.68 1.09
CA LEU A 162 -12.73 8.12 1.10
C LEU A 162 -13.00 8.67 2.51
N GLY A 163 -12.36 9.80 2.82
CA GLY A 163 -12.70 10.63 3.97
C GLY A 163 -13.99 11.42 3.69
N ASP A 164 -15.12 10.71 3.73
CA ASP A 164 -16.44 11.22 3.34
C ASP A 164 -17.43 11.33 4.51
N TRP A 165 -16.94 11.26 5.75
CA TRP A 165 -17.78 11.40 6.96
C TRP A 165 -17.07 12.19 8.06
N GLY A 166 -17.72 13.22 8.62
CA GLY A 166 -17.16 14.00 9.73
C GLY A 166 -17.63 15.45 9.77
N THR A 167 -17.21 16.16 10.81
CA THR A 167 -17.66 17.53 11.12
C THR A 167 -17.35 18.54 10.00
N GLN A 168 -16.38 18.25 9.13
CA GLN A 168 -16.10 19.04 7.94
C GLN A 168 -17.32 19.18 7.01
N PHE A 169 -18.20 18.18 6.96
CA PHE A 169 -19.42 18.24 6.15
C PHE A 169 -20.47 19.16 6.75
N GLY A 170 -20.58 19.23 8.08
CA GLY A 170 -21.41 20.24 8.73
C GLY A 170 -21.00 21.64 8.33
N LYS A 171 -19.69 21.92 8.38
CA LYS A 171 -19.11 23.22 7.96
C LYS A 171 -19.39 23.51 6.49
N LEU A 172 -19.20 22.52 5.62
CA LEU A 172 -19.42 22.68 4.18
C LEU A 172 -20.89 22.89 3.84
N ILE A 173 -21.80 22.17 4.49
CA ILE A 173 -23.25 22.36 4.34
C ILE A 173 -23.63 23.78 4.81
N THR A 174 -23.18 24.21 6.00
CA THR A 174 -23.40 25.59 6.47
C THR A 174 -22.88 26.61 5.47
N ALA A 175 -21.67 26.41 4.95
CA ALA A 175 -21.05 27.32 3.98
C ALA A 175 -21.87 27.40 2.68
N TYR A 176 -22.30 26.25 2.15
CA TYR A 176 -23.11 26.20 0.94
C TYR A 176 -24.51 26.80 1.17
N LYS A 177 -25.13 26.60 2.34
CA LYS A 177 -26.43 27.22 2.65
C LYS A 177 -26.36 28.74 2.75
N ASN A 178 -25.22 29.30 3.19
CA ASN A 178 -25.03 30.74 3.34
C ASN A 178 -24.52 31.43 2.06
N TRP A 179 -23.63 30.76 1.31
CA TRP A 179 -22.87 31.38 0.21
C TRP A 179 -22.79 30.51 -1.06
N GLY A 180 -23.48 29.38 -1.07
CA GLY A 180 -23.50 28.43 -2.18
C GLY A 180 -24.23 28.98 -3.40
N ASP A 181 -23.75 28.55 -4.55
CA ASP A 181 -24.20 28.90 -5.88
C ASP A 181 -24.14 27.62 -6.71
N GLU A 182 -25.28 27.23 -7.27
CA GLU A 182 -25.42 25.96 -7.98
C GLU A 182 -24.72 25.96 -9.34
N ASP A 183 -24.67 27.11 -10.00
CA ASP A 183 -24.00 27.23 -11.30
C ASP A 183 -22.49 27.05 -11.10
N LYS A 184 -21.92 27.69 -10.07
CA LYS A 184 -20.50 27.53 -9.72
C LYS A 184 -20.16 26.12 -9.24
N LEU A 185 -21.06 25.50 -8.48
CA LEU A 185 -20.89 24.12 -8.03
C LEU A 185 -20.86 23.14 -9.20
N SER A 186 -21.63 23.41 -10.25
CA SER A 186 -21.69 22.55 -11.44
C SER A 186 -20.48 22.72 -12.36
N GLU A 187 -19.92 23.93 -12.45
CA GLU A 187 -18.75 24.22 -13.30
C GLU A 187 -17.43 23.64 -12.77
N ASN A 188 -17.14 23.84 -11.48
CA ASN A 188 -15.89 23.36 -10.87
C ASN A 188 -16.12 22.91 -9.42
N PRO A 189 -16.69 21.71 -9.24
CA PRO A 189 -17.26 21.31 -7.95
C PRO A 189 -16.25 21.28 -6.81
N VAL A 190 -15.11 20.61 -7.00
CA VAL A 190 -14.14 20.39 -5.92
C VAL A 190 -13.46 21.69 -5.52
N GLU A 191 -13.09 22.52 -6.49
CA GLU A 191 -12.49 23.82 -6.21
C GLU A 191 -13.49 24.74 -5.52
N TYR A 192 -14.74 24.80 -6.01
CA TYR A 192 -15.76 25.65 -5.43
C TYR A 192 -16.15 25.23 -3.99
N LEU A 193 -16.31 23.92 -3.74
CA LEU A 193 -16.53 23.40 -2.39
C LEU A 193 -15.35 23.73 -1.46
N TYR A 194 -14.13 23.68 -1.97
CA TYR A 194 -12.95 24.09 -1.20
C TYR A 194 -12.95 25.59 -0.90
N GLN A 195 -13.31 26.44 -1.86
CA GLN A 195 -13.44 27.88 -1.65
C GLN A 195 -14.50 28.20 -0.58
N LEU A 196 -15.65 27.52 -0.61
CA LEU A 196 -16.67 27.63 0.43
C LEU A 196 -16.15 27.20 1.80
N TYR A 197 -15.40 26.09 1.87
CA TYR A 197 -14.77 25.63 3.11
C TYR A 197 -13.78 26.66 3.66
N VAL A 198 -12.89 27.21 2.82
CA VAL A 198 -11.93 28.25 3.23
C VAL A 198 -12.66 29.51 3.69
N ARG A 199 -13.71 29.93 2.98
CA ARG A 199 -14.55 31.07 3.36
C ARG A 199 -15.19 30.83 4.73
N PHE A 200 -15.76 29.66 4.96
CA PHE A 200 -16.34 29.31 6.26
C PHE A 200 -15.35 29.52 7.41
N HIS A 201 -14.12 29.01 7.29
CA HIS A 201 -13.12 29.17 8.36
C HIS A 201 -12.76 30.63 8.61
N ARG A 202 -12.67 31.45 7.55
CA ARG A 202 -12.40 32.89 7.69
C ARG A 202 -13.54 33.62 8.39
N GLU A 203 -14.78 33.34 8.01
CA GLU A 203 -15.95 34.00 8.60
C GLU A 203 -16.19 33.53 10.04
N ALA A 204 -15.94 32.26 10.34
CA ALA A 204 -16.09 31.68 11.68
C ALA A 204 -15.13 32.29 12.72
N GLU A 205 -14.00 32.88 12.29
CA GLU A 205 -13.10 33.63 13.20
C GLU A 205 -13.79 34.86 13.82
N ASN A 206 -14.71 35.48 13.08
CA ASN A 206 -15.42 36.69 13.51
C ASN A 206 -16.89 36.44 13.84
N ASN A 207 -17.43 35.27 13.50
CA ASN A 207 -18.81 34.87 13.78
C ASN A 207 -18.87 33.44 14.36
N PRO A 208 -18.75 33.30 15.71
CA PRO A 208 -18.77 32.01 16.37
C PRO A 208 -20.04 31.17 16.10
N GLU A 209 -21.18 31.82 15.84
CA GLU A 209 -22.48 31.16 15.58
C GLU A 209 -22.41 30.20 14.38
N LEU A 210 -21.50 30.45 13.43
CA LEU A 210 -21.27 29.55 12.29
C LEU A 210 -20.77 28.16 12.72
N GLU A 211 -20.00 28.08 13.81
CA GLU A 211 -19.54 26.79 14.35
C GLU A 211 -20.68 26.04 15.04
N GLU A 212 -21.60 26.73 15.73
CA GLU A 212 -22.83 26.11 16.23
C GLU A 212 -23.69 25.58 15.08
N ASP A 213 -23.90 26.37 14.03
CA ASP A 213 -24.66 25.95 12.84
C ASP A 213 -24.03 24.72 12.17
N ALA A 214 -22.70 24.72 12.01
CA ALA A 214 -21.99 23.58 11.45
C ALA A 214 -22.15 22.31 12.29
N ARG A 215 -22.13 22.42 13.62
CA ARG A 215 -22.41 21.28 14.51
C ARG A 215 -23.85 20.80 14.35
N MET A 216 -24.81 21.71 14.24
CA MET A 216 -26.22 21.37 14.01
C MET A 216 -26.43 20.67 12.66
N TRP A 217 -25.83 21.16 11.58
CA TRP A 217 -25.90 20.51 10.27
C TRP A 217 -25.24 19.14 10.24
N PHE A 218 -24.11 18.97 10.93
CA PHE A 218 -23.49 17.65 11.04
C PHE A 218 -24.37 16.69 11.86
N LYS A 219 -24.96 17.16 12.96
CA LYS A 219 -25.92 16.35 13.74
C LYS A 219 -27.12 15.92 12.91
N LYS A 220 -27.72 16.84 12.13
CA LYS A 220 -28.79 16.51 11.17
C LYS A 220 -28.37 15.43 10.18
N LEU A 221 -27.13 15.52 9.66
CA LEU A 221 -26.58 14.52 8.75
C LEU A 221 -26.50 13.13 9.42
N GLU A 222 -26.02 13.06 10.66
CA GLU A 222 -25.97 11.83 11.46
C GLU A 222 -27.38 11.27 11.72
N GLU A 223 -28.34 12.12 12.07
CA GLU A 223 -29.74 11.76 12.32
C GLU A 223 -30.53 11.38 11.05
N GLY A 224 -29.91 11.47 9.87
CA GLY A 224 -30.52 11.04 8.61
C GLY A 224 -31.46 12.07 7.98
N ASP A 225 -31.36 13.35 8.36
CA ASP A 225 -32.12 14.43 7.76
C ASP A 225 -31.99 14.44 6.23
N SER A 226 -33.12 14.53 5.53
CA SER A 226 -33.16 14.38 4.07
C SER A 226 -32.41 15.48 3.34
N GLU A 227 -32.44 16.72 3.83
CA GLU A 227 -31.75 17.84 3.20
C GLU A 227 -30.23 17.71 3.41
N ALA A 228 -29.80 17.46 4.64
CA ALA A 228 -28.39 17.27 4.97
C ALA A 228 -27.79 16.08 4.20
N ARG A 229 -28.48 14.94 4.15
CA ARG A 229 -28.06 13.75 3.39
C ARG A 229 -28.03 14.01 1.89
N SER A 230 -28.96 14.81 1.35
CA SER A 230 -28.98 15.18 -0.07
C SER A 230 -27.76 16.04 -0.44
N LEU A 231 -27.48 17.10 0.33
CA LEU A 231 -26.31 17.96 0.10
C LEU A 231 -25.00 17.20 0.26
N TRP A 232 -24.88 16.40 1.32
CA TRP A 232 -23.71 15.55 1.53
C TRP A 232 -23.47 14.60 0.34
N ARG A 233 -24.51 13.91 -0.12
CA ARG A 233 -24.43 13.00 -1.27
C ARG A 233 -23.97 13.73 -2.53
N ARG A 234 -24.55 14.90 -2.80
CA ARG A 234 -24.16 15.75 -3.94
C ARG A 234 -22.68 16.12 -3.88
N PHE A 235 -22.19 16.64 -2.75
CA PHE A 235 -20.78 17.02 -2.60
C PHE A 235 -19.83 15.83 -2.75
N ARG A 236 -20.26 14.67 -2.25
CA ARG A 236 -19.52 13.41 -2.36
C ARG A 236 -19.43 12.92 -3.79
N GLU A 237 -20.54 12.85 -4.51
CA GLU A 237 -20.60 12.35 -5.89
C GLU A 237 -19.75 13.23 -6.82
N LEU A 238 -19.90 14.56 -6.73
CA LEU A 238 -19.12 15.50 -7.51
C LEU A 238 -17.61 15.40 -7.23
N SER A 239 -17.21 15.18 -5.97
CA SER A 239 -15.80 14.96 -5.64
C SER A 239 -15.26 13.66 -6.21
N ILE A 240 -16.06 12.58 -6.21
CA ILE A 240 -15.67 11.28 -6.75
C ILE A 240 -15.48 11.34 -8.26
N GLU A 241 -16.35 12.04 -8.98
CA GLU A 241 -16.24 12.24 -10.43
C GLU A 241 -14.93 12.95 -10.79
N GLU A 242 -14.60 14.01 -10.06
CA GLU A 242 -13.36 14.74 -10.27
C GLU A 242 -12.12 13.90 -9.93
N PHE A 243 -12.17 13.12 -8.85
CA PHE A 243 -11.09 12.18 -8.52
C PHE A 243 -10.92 11.11 -9.61
N LYS A 244 -12.02 10.56 -10.15
CA LYS A 244 -11.98 9.59 -11.26
C LYS A 244 -11.30 10.15 -12.49
N ARG A 245 -11.50 11.43 -12.82
CA ARG A 245 -10.81 12.11 -13.92
C ARG A 245 -9.30 12.10 -13.71
N ILE A 246 -8.83 12.46 -12.52
CA ILE A 246 -7.39 12.44 -12.17
C ILE A 246 -6.84 11.02 -12.16
N TYR A 247 -7.55 10.05 -11.57
CA TYR A 247 -7.14 8.65 -11.56
C TYR A 247 -7.01 8.07 -12.98
N SER A 248 -7.93 8.40 -13.88
CA SER A 248 -7.87 7.97 -15.28
C SER A 248 -6.60 8.49 -15.97
N ARG A 249 -6.16 9.73 -15.69
CA ARG A 249 -4.91 10.27 -16.23
C ARG A 249 -3.68 9.52 -15.73
N LEU A 250 -3.76 8.92 -14.54
CA LEU A 250 -2.68 8.14 -13.93
C LEU A 250 -2.73 6.65 -14.30
N GLY A 251 -3.75 6.18 -15.02
CA GLY A 251 -3.97 4.75 -15.24
C GLY A 251 -4.27 4.00 -13.95
N VAL A 252 -5.07 4.61 -13.07
CA VAL A 252 -5.46 4.06 -11.76
C VAL A 252 -6.97 3.86 -11.73
N ASP A 253 -7.40 2.72 -11.22
CA ASP A 253 -8.80 2.36 -11.06
C ASP A 253 -9.03 1.64 -9.71
N PHE A 254 -10.27 1.63 -9.23
CA PHE A 254 -10.65 1.01 -7.96
C PHE A 254 -11.90 0.15 -8.16
N ASP A 255 -11.99 -0.96 -7.44
CA ASP A 255 -13.19 -1.80 -7.39
C ASP A 255 -14.28 -1.12 -6.57
N TYR A 256 -13.89 -0.42 -5.49
CA TYR A 256 -14.82 0.21 -4.55
C TYR A 256 -14.36 1.61 -4.13
N TYR A 257 -15.31 2.55 -4.12
CA TYR A 257 -15.16 3.90 -3.55
C TYR A 257 -15.91 3.99 -2.21
N THR A 258 -15.61 3.07 -1.29
CA THR A 258 -16.27 2.94 0.02
C THR A 258 -15.53 3.75 1.07
N GLY A 259 -16.06 4.93 1.40
CA GLY A 259 -15.54 5.80 2.44
C GLY A 259 -16.03 5.47 3.84
N GLU A 260 -15.61 6.29 4.80
CA GLU A 260 -15.99 6.19 6.21
C GLU A 260 -17.51 6.14 6.44
N SER A 261 -18.28 6.87 5.64
CA SER A 261 -19.75 6.93 5.70
C SER A 261 -20.43 5.59 5.46
N PHE A 262 -19.82 4.70 4.67
CA PHE A 262 -20.36 3.38 4.39
C PHE A 262 -20.44 2.50 5.66
N TYR A 263 -19.51 2.73 6.59
CA TYR A 263 -19.39 1.95 7.82
C TYR A 263 -20.19 2.54 8.98
N GLU A 264 -20.81 3.72 8.81
CA GLU A 264 -21.58 4.42 9.85
C GLU A 264 -22.66 3.52 10.49
N PRO A 265 -23.51 2.80 9.73
CA PRO A 265 -24.51 1.90 10.31
C PRO A 265 -23.92 0.72 11.09
N MET A 266 -22.63 0.42 10.92
CA MET A 266 -21.94 -0.70 11.55
C MET A 266 -21.28 -0.31 12.88
N LEU A 267 -21.11 0.99 13.15
CA LEU A 267 -20.32 1.47 14.29
C LEU A 267 -20.94 1.07 15.63
N GLY A 268 -22.27 1.10 15.75
CA GLY A 268 -22.97 0.68 16.98
C GLY A 268 -22.64 -0.76 17.35
N LYS A 269 -22.72 -1.68 16.37
CA LYS A 269 -22.39 -3.10 16.55
C LYS A 269 -20.92 -3.30 16.95
N VAL A 270 -20.00 -2.52 16.38
CA VAL A 270 -18.57 -2.58 16.73
C VAL A 270 -18.34 -2.11 18.17
N VAL A 271 -18.97 -1.02 18.58
CA VAL A 271 -18.86 -0.51 19.96
C VAL A 271 -19.45 -1.51 20.96
N GLU A 272 -20.62 -2.10 20.67
CA GLU A 272 -21.22 -3.13 21.52
C GLU A 272 -20.36 -4.38 21.60
N MET A 273 -19.81 -4.85 20.48
CA MET A 273 -18.87 -5.97 20.45
C MET A 273 -17.66 -5.72 21.36
N ILE A 274 -17.09 -4.52 21.32
CA ILE A 274 -15.95 -4.15 22.17
C ILE A 274 -16.37 -4.07 23.65
N LYS A 275 -17.51 -3.45 23.96
CA LYS A 275 -18.04 -3.37 25.34
C LYS A 275 -18.35 -4.74 25.95
N ASN A 276 -18.87 -5.66 25.14
CA ASN A 276 -19.21 -7.02 25.56
C ASN A 276 -17.99 -7.95 25.63
N SER A 277 -16.83 -7.50 25.13
CA SER A 277 -15.57 -8.21 25.27
C SER A 277 -14.80 -7.73 26.49
N GLU A 278 -14.02 -8.62 27.12
CA GLU A 278 -13.23 -8.32 28.32
C GLU A 278 -11.97 -7.47 28.03
N ILE A 279 -11.87 -6.85 26.84
CA ILE A 279 -10.67 -6.12 26.41
C ILE A 279 -10.77 -4.61 26.66
N SER A 280 -11.96 -4.10 27.00
CA SER A 280 -12.24 -2.67 27.09
C SER A 280 -12.57 -2.24 28.52
N GLU A 281 -12.30 -0.97 28.82
CA GLU A 281 -12.61 -0.36 30.11
C GLU A 281 -13.11 1.08 29.92
N LEU A 282 -13.77 1.60 30.95
CA LEU A 282 -14.17 2.99 31.03
C LEU A 282 -13.09 3.81 31.74
N SER A 283 -12.54 4.80 31.04
CA SER A 283 -11.57 5.77 31.59
C SER A 283 -12.12 7.17 31.38
N ASP A 284 -12.33 7.93 32.46
CA ASP A 284 -12.91 9.29 32.43
C ASP A 284 -14.24 9.40 31.66
N GLY A 285 -15.03 8.33 31.66
CA GLY A 285 -16.29 8.23 30.94
C GLY A 285 -16.15 7.93 29.44
N ALA A 286 -14.93 7.76 28.92
CA ALA A 286 -14.67 7.30 27.57
C ALA A 286 -14.39 5.78 27.54
N LEU A 287 -14.78 5.11 26.45
CA LEU A 287 -14.48 3.70 26.22
C LEU A 287 -13.11 3.56 25.58
N ILE A 288 -12.21 2.84 26.24
CA ILE A 288 -10.85 2.60 25.75
C ILE A 288 -10.54 1.10 25.72
N VAL A 289 -9.54 0.73 24.92
CA VAL A 289 -8.89 -0.60 24.96
C VAL A 289 -7.44 -0.39 25.40
N PRO A 290 -7.04 -0.90 26.57
CA PRO A 290 -5.66 -0.85 27.02
C PRO A 290 -4.75 -1.66 26.10
N LEU A 291 -3.62 -1.07 25.69
CA LEU A 291 -2.64 -1.65 24.78
C LEU A 291 -1.25 -1.71 25.44
N GLU A 292 -0.46 -2.71 25.04
CA GLU A 292 0.93 -2.88 25.50
C GLU A 292 1.86 -1.99 24.67
N ASP A 293 2.86 -1.38 25.31
CA ASP A 293 3.92 -0.56 24.68
C ASP A 293 3.44 0.64 23.82
N MET A 294 2.19 1.05 23.99
CA MET A 294 1.62 2.22 23.30
C MET A 294 0.42 2.81 24.06
N PRO A 295 0.02 4.05 23.76
CA PRO A 295 -1.17 4.64 24.37
C PRO A 295 -2.43 3.80 24.14
N PRO A 296 -3.39 3.80 25.07
CA PRO A 296 -4.65 3.08 24.91
C PRO A 296 -5.40 3.53 23.67
N ALA A 297 -6.11 2.61 23.05
CA ALA A 297 -6.95 2.88 21.90
C ALA A 297 -8.29 3.49 22.37
N LEU A 298 -8.58 4.73 21.98
CA LEU A 298 -9.84 5.40 22.26
C LEU A 298 -10.91 4.96 21.25
N ILE A 299 -11.96 4.28 21.73
CA ILE A 299 -13.02 3.69 20.89
C ILE A 299 -14.26 4.61 20.85
N GLN A 300 -14.66 5.15 21.98
CA GLN A 300 -15.81 6.03 22.08
C GLN A 300 -15.53 7.14 23.09
N LYS A 301 -15.81 8.39 22.72
CA LYS A 301 -15.69 9.54 23.63
C LYS A 301 -16.81 9.52 24.68
N LYS A 302 -16.66 10.37 25.71
CA LYS A 302 -17.65 10.56 26.79
C LYS A 302 -19.04 11.01 26.29
N ASP A 303 -19.07 11.77 25.19
CA ASP A 303 -20.31 12.22 24.53
C ASP A 303 -20.95 11.14 23.63
N GLY A 304 -20.38 9.93 23.59
CA GLY A 304 -20.85 8.83 22.75
C GLY A 304 -20.31 8.87 21.31
N ALA A 305 -19.59 9.91 20.92
CA ALA A 305 -19.08 10.04 19.56
C ALA A 305 -18.00 9.00 19.24
N THR A 306 -18.10 8.41 18.05
CA THR A 306 -17.13 7.45 17.53
C THR A 306 -15.97 8.16 16.82
N LEU A 307 -14.83 7.47 16.73
CA LEU A 307 -13.57 8.00 16.19
C LEU A 307 -13.13 7.24 14.94
N TYR A 308 -12.09 7.75 14.28
CA TYR A 308 -11.48 7.10 13.11
C TYR A 308 -11.10 5.64 13.38
N LEU A 309 -10.54 5.33 14.56
CA LEU A 309 -10.17 3.97 14.91
C LEU A 309 -11.38 3.01 14.92
N THR A 310 -12.53 3.45 15.42
CA THR A 310 -13.76 2.64 15.44
C THR A 310 -14.30 2.41 14.03
N ARG A 311 -14.19 3.40 13.15
CA ARG A 311 -14.54 3.28 11.73
C ARG A 311 -13.62 2.31 11.02
N ASP A 312 -12.33 2.35 11.30
CA ASP A 312 -11.35 1.45 10.69
C ASP A 312 -11.46 0.01 11.21
N ILE A 313 -11.86 -0.19 12.48
CA ILE A 313 -12.22 -1.52 12.99
C ILE A 313 -13.42 -2.06 12.22
N ALA A 314 -14.48 -1.25 12.06
CA ALA A 314 -15.65 -1.64 11.26
C ALA A 314 -15.25 -1.98 9.82
N ALA A 315 -14.40 -1.16 9.20
CA ALA A 315 -13.91 -1.38 7.85
C ALA A 315 -13.09 -2.67 7.72
N ALA A 316 -12.18 -2.94 8.65
CA ALA A 316 -11.37 -4.15 8.66
C ALA A 316 -12.24 -5.41 8.79
N VAL A 317 -13.19 -5.41 9.73
CA VAL A 317 -14.14 -6.52 9.94
C VAL A 317 -14.99 -6.74 8.70
N TYR A 318 -15.60 -5.69 8.15
CA TYR A 318 -16.40 -5.77 6.93
C TYR A 318 -15.60 -6.34 5.76
N ARG A 319 -14.38 -5.82 5.51
CA ARG A 319 -13.52 -6.29 4.41
C ARG A 319 -13.19 -7.77 4.56
N TYR A 320 -12.94 -8.25 5.79
CA TYR A 320 -12.68 -9.67 6.01
C TYR A 320 -13.93 -10.53 5.80
N GLU A 321 -15.08 -10.11 6.33
CA GLU A 321 -16.35 -10.81 6.16
C GLU A 321 -16.75 -10.94 4.69
N GLN A 322 -16.56 -9.87 3.90
CA GLN A 322 -16.93 -9.83 2.49
C GLN A 322 -15.93 -10.55 1.58
N TYR A 323 -14.63 -10.35 1.80
CA TYR A 323 -13.60 -10.76 0.83
C TYR A 323 -12.78 -11.97 1.28
N ARG A 324 -12.83 -12.33 2.57
CA ARG A 324 -12.05 -13.43 3.16
C ARG A 324 -10.58 -13.36 2.71
N PHE A 325 -9.98 -12.19 2.85
CA PHE A 325 -8.66 -11.92 2.29
C PHE A 325 -7.55 -12.76 2.94
N ASP A 326 -6.55 -13.12 2.14
CA ASP A 326 -5.28 -13.70 2.60
C ASP A 326 -4.26 -12.61 2.96
N LEU A 327 -4.47 -11.40 2.46
CA LEU A 327 -3.62 -10.23 2.70
C LEU A 327 -4.44 -8.94 2.63
N ALA A 328 -4.28 -8.06 3.59
CA ALA A 328 -4.85 -6.70 3.56
C ALA A 328 -3.73 -5.67 3.69
N LEU A 329 -3.58 -4.81 2.68
CA LEU A 329 -2.54 -3.79 2.60
C LEU A 329 -3.15 -2.40 2.77
N TYR A 330 -2.68 -1.66 3.76
CA TYR A 330 -3.12 -0.29 4.04
C TYR A 330 -2.01 0.68 3.64
N VAL A 331 -2.15 1.32 2.48
CA VAL A 331 -1.14 2.21 1.91
C VAL A 331 -1.34 3.63 2.42
N VAL A 332 -0.84 3.89 3.63
CA VAL A 332 -1.07 5.16 4.34
C VAL A 332 0.25 5.76 4.81
N GLY A 333 0.34 7.10 4.87
CA GLY A 333 1.56 7.80 5.26
C GLY A 333 2.09 7.37 6.63
N ALA A 334 3.42 7.42 6.79
CA ALA A 334 4.12 7.01 8.01
C ALA A 334 3.65 7.68 9.32
N PRO A 335 3.14 8.93 9.35
CA PRO A 335 2.58 9.49 10.59
C PRO A 335 1.43 8.69 11.20
N GLN A 336 0.70 7.90 10.39
CA GLN A 336 -0.40 7.06 10.87
C GLN A 336 0.07 5.69 11.38
N SER A 337 1.38 5.45 11.52
CA SER A 337 1.90 4.16 11.96
C SER A 337 1.40 3.76 13.35
N LEU A 338 1.26 4.72 14.28
CA LEU A 338 0.71 4.42 15.61
C LEU A 338 -0.74 3.98 15.52
N HIS A 339 -1.55 4.68 14.73
CA HIS A 339 -2.95 4.34 14.50
C HIS A 339 -3.12 2.91 13.98
N PHE A 340 -2.35 2.49 12.96
CA PHE A 340 -2.43 1.12 12.45
C PHE A 340 -1.93 0.07 13.46
N LYS A 341 -0.91 0.39 14.26
CA LYS A 341 -0.49 -0.48 15.37
C LYS A 341 -1.61 -0.67 16.39
N GLN A 342 -2.32 0.41 16.75
CA GLN A 342 -3.47 0.35 17.64
C GLN A 342 -4.60 -0.48 17.02
N LEU A 343 -4.95 -0.22 15.75
CA LEU A 343 -5.97 -0.97 15.00
C LEU A 343 -5.70 -2.48 15.04
N PHE A 344 -4.50 -2.91 14.64
CA PHE A 344 -4.15 -4.32 14.61
C PHE A 344 -4.08 -4.95 16.01
N SER A 345 -3.70 -4.17 17.02
CA SER A 345 -3.68 -4.64 18.41
C SER A 345 -5.09 -4.83 18.98
N VAL A 346 -6.04 -3.95 18.63
CA VAL A 346 -7.45 -4.11 18.99
C VAL A 346 -8.05 -5.32 18.27
N LEU A 347 -7.79 -5.49 16.96
CA LEU A 347 -8.25 -6.68 16.22
C LEU A 347 -7.68 -7.98 16.81
N LYS A 348 -6.40 -7.99 17.21
CA LYS A 348 -5.79 -9.12 17.93
C LYS A 348 -6.50 -9.41 19.24
N LYS A 349 -6.76 -8.38 20.08
CA LYS A 349 -7.44 -8.54 21.37
C LYS A 349 -8.88 -9.05 21.21
N LEU A 350 -9.56 -8.67 20.13
CA LEU A 350 -10.88 -9.20 19.75
C LEU A 350 -10.85 -10.67 19.28
N GLY A 351 -9.68 -11.31 19.20
CA GLY A 351 -9.52 -12.71 18.80
C GLY A 351 -9.52 -12.96 17.29
N TYR A 352 -9.40 -11.91 16.48
CA TYR A 352 -9.42 -12.04 15.02
C TYR A 352 -8.08 -12.51 14.46
N GLU A 353 -7.82 -13.82 14.34
CA GLU A 353 -6.52 -14.35 13.87
C GLU A 353 -6.04 -13.79 12.51
N TRP A 354 -6.96 -13.38 11.63
CA TRP A 354 -6.64 -12.76 10.35
C TRP A 354 -5.98 -11.38 10.47
N TYR A 355 -5.91 -10.77 11.66
CA TYR A 355 -5.15 -9.53 11.90
C TYR A 355 -3.69 -9.67 11.48
N ARG A 356 -3.13 -10.89 11.54
CA ARG A 356 -1.74 -11.21 11.13
C ARG A 356 -1.48 -10.97 9.65
N ASN A 357 -2.54 -10.95 8.85
CA ASN A 357 -2.50 -10.71 7.41
C ASN A 357 -2.73 -9.23 7.05
N CYS A 358 -2.95 -8.36 8.04
CA CYS A 358 -3.10 -6.93 7.86
C CYS A 358 -1.74 -6.23 7.97
N HIS A 359 -1.37 -5.46 6.95
CA HIS A 359 -0.10 -4.75 6.91
C HIS A 359 -0.28 -3.28 6.58
N HIS A 360 0.32 -2.42 7.39
CA HIS A 360 0.51 -1.02 7.06
C HIS A 360 1.70 -0.90 6.11
N VAL A 361 1.50 -0.27 4.96
CA VAL A 361 2.55 0.05 3.98
C VAL A 361 2.86 1.55 4.12
N PRO A 362 3.79 1.93 5.02
CA PRO A 362 4.09 3.33 5.27
C PRO A 362 4.88 3.97 4.13
N PHE A 363 4.66 5.26 3.91
CA PHE A 363 5.49 6.09 3.04
C PHE A 363 5.74 7.47 3.65
N GLY A 364 6.87 8.10 3.28
CA GLY A 364 7.24 9.43 3.79
C GLY A 364 6.44 10.58 3.16
N HIS A 365 6.64 11.80 3.65
CA HIS A 365 6.05 12.99 3.03
C HIS A 365 6.80 13.41 1.76
N ILE A 366 6.11 14.16 0.90
CA ILE A 366 6.76 14.94 -0.16
C ILE A 366 7.29 16.21 0.50
N ARG A 367 8.57 16.53 0.27
CA ARG A 367 9.19 17.79 0.66
C ARG A 367 9.53 18.56 -0.61
N PHE A 368 9.17 19.83 -0.64
CA PHE A 368 9.64 20.77 -1.65
C PHE A 368 10.77 21.59 -1.02
N GLU A 369 11.77 21.99 -1.81
CA GLU A 369 12.94 22.73 -1.31
C GLU A 369 12.54 24.07 -0.67
N ASP A 370 11.49 24.72 -1.18
CA ASP A 370 11.13 26.10 -0.80
C ASP A 370 9.71 26.29 -0.19
N GLU A 371 8.86 25.26 -0.11
CA GLU A 371 7.46 25.43 0.34
C GLU A 371 6.95 24.35 1.31
N SER A 372 6.33 24.81 2.41
CA SER A 372 5.49 23.98 3.28
C SER A 372 4.03 24.06 2.82
N MET A 373 3.44 22.92 2.43
CA MET A 373 2.03 22.86 2.05
C MET A 373 1.13 23.10 3.28
N SER A 374 0.17 24.03 3.17
CA SER A 374 -0.82 24.30 4.23
C SER A 374 -2.22 24.42 3.64
N THR A 375 -3.03 23.39 3.87
CA THR A 375 -4.46 23.33 3.47
C THR A 375 -5.31 24.41 4.12
N ARG A 376 -4.92 24.95 5.28
CA ARG A 376 -5.68 26.01 5.99
C ARG A 376 -5.36 27.42 5.48
N LYS A 377 -4.19 27.61 4.86
CA LYS A 377 -3.76 28.89 4.28
C LYS A 377 -3.98 28.99 2.77
N GLY A 378 -4.56 27.97 2.14
CA GLY A 378 -4.80 27.93 0.69
C GLY A 378 -3.61 27.48 -0.15
N ASN A 379 -2.47 27.17 0.46
CA ASN A 379 -1.25 26.74 -0.25
C ASN A 379 -1.27 25.22 -0.46
N ILE A 380 -2.06 24.76 -1.43
CA ILE A 380 -2.05 23.37 -1.90
C ILE A 380 -1.53 23.35 -3.33
N ILE A 381 -0.49 22.56 -3.58
CA ILE A 381 -0.07 22.22 -4.94
C ILE A 381 -1.02 21.14 -5.46
N LEU A 382 -1.82 21.50 -6.47
CA LEU A 382 -2.78 20.59 -7.10
C LEU A 382 -2.03 19.54 -7.91
N LEU A 383 -2.48 18.28 -7.82
CA LEU A 383 -1.85 17.20 -8.59
C LEU A 383 -2.03 17.43 -10.10
N GLU A 384 -3.18 17.94 -10.52
CA GLU A 384 -3.43 18.23 -11.93
C GLU A 384 -2.41 19.21 -12.52
N GLU A 385 -2.09 20.30 -11.82
CA GLU A 385 -1.09 21.28 -12.27
C GLU A 385 0.28 20.63 -12.45
N VAL A 386 0.66 19.75 -11.51
CA VAL A 386 1.91 18.99 -11.58
C VAL A 386 1.91 18.06 -12.81
N LEU A 387 0.81 17.37 -13.07
CA LEU A 387 0.68 16.49 -14.23
C LEU A 387 0.72 17.27 -15.55
N ASN A 388 0.03 18.42 -15.63
CA ASN A 388 0.07 19.30 -16.81
C ASN A 388 1.49 19.78 -17.07
N LYS A 389 2.17 20.29 -16.04
CA LYS A 389 3.56 20.74 -16.15
C LYS A 389 4.51 19.61 -16.55
N ALA A 390 4.30 18.38 -16.05
CA ALA A 390 5.10 17.23 -16.43
C ALA A 390 4.93 16.88 -17.93
N VAL A 391 3.70 16.95 -18.45
CA VAL A 391 3.42 16.76 -19.88
C VAL A 391 4.08 17.85 -20.71
N ASP A 392 3.93 19.13 -20.33
CA ASP A 392 4.54 20.25 -21.04
C ASP A 392 6.06 20.16 -21.10
N LEU A 393 6.70 19.67 -20.04
CA LEU A 393 8.14 19.44 -20.01
C LEU A 393 8.55 18.27 -20.90
N ALA A 394 7.81 17.16 -20.88
CA ALA A 394 8.08 16.02 -21.76
C ALA A 394 7.97 16.39 -23.24
N LEU A 395 6.96 17.19 -23.61
CA LEU A 395 6.75 17.68 -24.98
C LEU A 395 7.82 18.66 -25.46
N LYS A 396 8.68 19.19 -24.58
CA LYS A 396 9.84 20.02 -24.98
C LYS A 396 11.07 19.19 -25.33
N ILE A 397 11.09 17.91 -24.93
CA ILE A 397 12.21 16.99 -25.15
C ILE A 397 12.02 16.19 -26.45
N ILE A 398 10.75 15.93 -26.81
CA ILE A 398 10.33 15.31 -28.07
C ILE A 398 10.24 16.40 -29.14
#